data_AF-A0A1V5VPF9-F1
#
_entry.id   AF-A0A1V5VPF9-F1
#
_cell.length_a   1.000
_cell.length_b   1.000
_cell.length_c   1.000
_cell.angle_alpha   90.00
_cell.angle_beta   90.00
_cell.angle_gamma   90.00
#
_symmetry.space_group_name_H-M   'P 1'
#
loop_
_entity.id
_entity.type
_entity.pdbx_description
1 polymer ?
#
loop_
_entity_poly.entity_id
_entity_poly.type
_entity_poly.pdbx_seq_one_letter_code
_entity_poly.pdbx_strand_id
1 'polypeptide(L)' 'MTTVPFSPSNPDTWGLLLTLEQTARILGVNPWTLRKWDDDKKFVAVRVGSRNDRRFRKQDVLAYLELIGIKFEK' A
#
# COMPACT_ATOMS: atom_id res chain seq x y z
N MET A 1 -1.87 -2.75 26.87
CA MET A 1 -2.57 -2.58 25.59
C MET A 1 -1.54 -2.72 24.48
N THR A 2 -1.42 -3.89 23.87
CA THR A 2 -0.37 -4.14 22.87
C THR A 2 -0.79 -3.52 21.55
N THR A 3 -0.25 -2.35 21.21
CA THR A 3 -0.38 -1.83 19.84
C THR A 3 0.47 -2.74 18.95
N VAL A 4 -0.15 -3.49 18.05
CA VAL A 4 0.60 -4.29 17.08
C VAL A 4 1.27 -3.34 16.11
N PRO A 5 2.61 -3.32 16.00
CA PRO A 5 3.29 -2.45 15.06
C PRO A 5 2.99 -2.91 13.63
N PHE A 6 2.92 -1.95 12.71
CA PHE A 6 2.80 -2.23 11.27
C PHE A 6 3.97 -3.10 10.80
N SER A 7 3.69 -4.27 10.22
CA SER A 7 4.68 -5.18 9.65
C SER A 7 4.47 -5.32 8.14
N PRO A 8 5.44 -4.93 7.29
CA PRO A 8 5.31 -5.04 5.82
C PRO A 8 5.18 -6.47 5.30
N SER A 9 5.56 -7.47 6.11
CA SER A 9 5.53 -8.88 5.70
C SER A 9 4.22 -9.58 6.06
N ASN A 10 3.43 -9.02 6.98
CA ASN A 10 2.17 -9.63 7.42
C ASN A 10 0.97 -8.74 7.07
N PRO A 11 0.13 -9.16 6.10
CA PRO A 11 -1.02 -8.38 5.66
C PRO A 11 -2.10 -8.20 6.73
N ASP A 12 -2.17 -9.06 7.76
CA ASP A 12 -3.16 -8.95 8.83
C ASP A 12 -2.95 -7.71 9.71
N THR A 13 -1.70 -7.20 9.75
CA THR A 13 -1.35 -6.00 10.51
C THR A 13 -1.72 -4.69 9.79
N TRP A 14 -2.13 -4.76 8.52
CA TRP A 14 -2.40 -3.59 7.70
C TRP A 14 -3.82 -3.08 7.89
N GLY A 15 -3.97 -1.75 8.04
CA GLY A 15 -5.26 -1.07 8.00
C GLY A 15 -5.91 -1.13 6.62
N LEU A 16 -7.22 -0.87 6.54
CA LEU A 16 -7.98 -0.86 5.27
C LEU A 16 -7.42 0.15 4.25
N LEU A 17 -6.93 1.29 4.74
CA LEU A 17 -6.27 2.33 3.97
C LEU A 17 -4.82 2.46 4.44
N LEU A 18 -3.91 2.34 3.49
CA LEU A 18 -2.47 2.45 3.67
C LEU A 18 -1.98 3.83 3.23
N THR A 19 -0.98 4.35 3.94
CA THR A 19 -0.28 5.55 3.51
C THR A 19 0.72 5.24 2.40
N LEU A 20 1.15 6.26 1.66
CA LEU A 20 2.18 6.15 0.63
C LEU A 20 3.46 5.47 1.15
N GLU A 21 3.90 5.79 2.37
CA GLU A 21 5.10 5.17 2.97
C GLU A 21 4.89 3.71 3.32
N GLN A 22 3.72 3.35 3.85
CA GLN A 22 3.41 1.95 4.17
C GLN A 22 3.35 1.11 2.90
N THR A 23 2.66 1.58 1.86
CA THR A 23 2.60 0.90 0.57
C THR A 23 3.97 0.77 -0.08
N ALA A 24 4.79 1.83 -0.04
CA ALA A 24 6.16 1.80 -0.53
C ALA A 24 7.00 0.73 0.19
N ARG A 25 6.87 0.62 1.52
CA ARG A 25 7.53 -0.42 2.32
C ARG A 25 7.05 -1.83 1.98
N ILE A 26 5.75 -2.03 1.74
CA ILE A 26 5.18 -3.35 1.39
C ILE A 26 5.69 -3.80 0.02
N LEU A 27 5.68 -2.91 -0.96
CA LEU A 27 6.12 -3.21 -2.33
C LEU A 27 7.64 -3.18 -2.50
N GLY A 28 8.40 -2.73 -1.49
CA GLY A 28 9.86 -2.59 -1.57
C GLY A 28 10.33 -1.50 -2.55
N VAL A 29 9.50 -0.50 -2.84
CA VAL A 29 9.81 0.59 -3.78
C VAL A 29 10.01 1.92 -3.06
N ASN A 30 10.65 2.87 -3.72
CA ASN A 30 10.78 4.23 -3.17
C ASN A 30 9.40 4.95 -3.22
N PRO A 31 9.03 5.71 -2.18
CA PRO A 31 7.83 6.56 -2.18
C PRO A 31 7.68 7.46 -3.41
N TRP A 32 8.79 7.95 -3.97
CA TRP A 32 8.79 8.75 -5.19
C TRP A 32 8.32 7.95 -6.42
N THR A 33 8.76 6.70 -6.55
CA THR A 33 8.30 5.78 -7.60
C THR A 33 6.80 5.55 -7.49
N LEU A 34 6.29 5.40 -6.26
CA LEU A 34 4.87 5.22 -6.02
C LEU A 34 4.05 6.46 -6.44
N ARG A 35 4.58 7.67 -6.23
CA ARG A 35 3.97 8.92 -6.73
C ARG A 35 3.93 8.97 -8.25
N LYS A 36 4.98 8.47 -8.91
CA LYS A 36 5.02 8.39 -10.37
C LYS A 36 3.99 7.39 -10.90
N TRP A 37 3.78 6.28 -10.21
CA TRP A 37 2.74 5.30 -10.59
C TRP A 37 1.31 5.82 -10.44
N ASP A 38 1.06 6.71 -9.47
CA ASP A 38 -0.20 7.46 -9.33
C ASP A 38 -0.42 8.39 -10.54
N ASP A 39 0.62 9.10 -10.97
CA ASP A 39 0.60 9.98 -12.14
C ASP A 39 0.38 9.20 -13.46
N ASP A 40 1.11 8.09 -13.63
CA ASP A 40 0.99 7.14 -14.75
C ASP A 40 -0.31 6.31 -14.71
N LYS A 41 -1.17 6.47 -13.71
CA LYS A 41 -2.40 5.68 -13.47
C LYS A 41 -2.20 4.16 -13.39
N LYS A 42 -0.97 3.70 -13.11
CA LYS A 42 -0.65 2.28 -12.92
C LYS A 42 -1.07 1.77 -11.54
N PHE A 43 -1.03 2.66 -10.55
CA PHE A 43 -1.42 2.34 -9.18
C PHE A 43 -2.26 3.48 -8.61
N VAL A 44 -3.57 3.40 -8.78
CA VAL A 44 -4.50 4.51 -8.51
C VAL A 44 -4.70 4.67 -7.00
N ALA A 45 -4.28 5.81 -6.45
CA ALA A 45 -4.57 6.15 -5.06
C ALA A 45 -6.04 6.59 -4.90
N VAL A 46 -6.66 6.17 -3.80
CA VAL A 46 -7.90 6.77 -3.33
C VAL A 46 -7.57 8.11 -2.68
N ARG A 47 -8.21 9.16 -3.21
CA ARG A 47 -8.08 10.53 -2.75
C ARG A 47 -9.06 10.75 -1.59
N VAL A 48 -8.55 10.89 -0.38
CA VAL A 48 -9.39 11.00 0.82
C VAL A 48 -9.38 12.43 1.36
N GLY A 49 -10.58 13.00 1.54
CA GLY A 49 -10.80 14.30 2.17
C GLY A 49 -10.53 15.52 1.29
N SER A 50 -10.77 16.72 1.83
CA SER A 50 -10.62 18.00 1.13
C SER A 50 -9.18 18.34 0.75
N ARG A 51 -8.19 17.74 1.44
CA ARG A 51 -6.75 17.88 1.15
C ARG A 51 -6.24 16.91 0.08
N ASN A 52 -7.11 16.03 -0.43
CA ASN A 52 -6.77 15.13 -1.51
C ASN A 52 -5.59 14.21 -1.16
N ASP A 53 -5.58 13.71 0.07
CA ASP A 53 -4.54 12.84 0.59
C ASP A 53 -4.54 11.51 -0.17
N ARG A 54 -3.37 11.12 -0.67
CA ARG A 54 -3.16 9.85 -1.37
C ARG A 54 -3.17 8.70 -0.36
N ARG A 55 -4.20 7.87 -0.40
CA ARG A 55 -4.28 6.62 0.35
C ARG A 55 -4.50 5.44 -0.58
N PHE A 56 -3.92 4.31 -0.24
CA PHE A 56 -4.02 3.09 -1.04
C PHE A 56 -4.90 2.08 -0.31
N ARG A 57 -5.80 1.42 -1.02
CA ARG A 57 -6.58 0.35 -0.40
C ARG A 57 -5.69 -0.85 -0.22
N LYS A 58 -5.80 -1.50 0.94
CA LYS A 58 -5.15 -2.79 1.21
C LYS A 58 -5.42 -3.81 0.11
N GLN A 59 -6.65 -3.85 -0.39
CA GLN A 59 -7.07 -4.77 -1.46
C GLN A 59 -6.31 -4.55 -2.76
N ASP A 60 -6.11 -3.29 -3.16
CA ASP A 60 -5.38 -2.94 -4.39
C ASP A 60 -3.90 -3.34 -4.28
N VAL A 61 -3.30 -3.15 -3.10
CA VAL A 61 -1.91 -3.58 -2.83
C VAL A 61 -1.78 -5.10 -2.88
N LEU A 62 -2.71 -5.82 -2.26
CA LEU A 62 -2.73 -7.29 -2.28
C LEU A 62 -2.92 -7.85 -3.69
N ALA A 63 -3.87 -7.31 -4.45
CA ALA A 63 -4.10 -7.71 -5.84
C ALA A 63 -2.85 -7.46 -6.71
N TYR A 64 -2.14 -6.36 -6.48
CA TYR A 64 -0.89 -6.06 -7.19
C TYR A 64 0.25 -7.02 -6.83
N LEU A 65 0.39 -7.39 -5.55
CA LEU A 65 1.36 -8.40 -5.11
C LEU A 65 1.08 -9.78 -5.71
N GLU A 66 -0.20 -10.16 -5.76
CA GLU A 66 -0.66 -11.39 -6.40
C GLU A 66 -0.35 -11.39 -7.91
N LEU A 67 -0.57 -10.26 -8.59
CA LEU A 67 -0.25 -10.09 -10.01
C LEU A 67 1.25 -10.28 -10.31
N ILE A 68 2.14 -9.83 -9.41
CA ILE A 68 3.59 -9.99 -9.55
C ILE A 68 4.03 -11.44 -9.23
N GLY A 69 3.15 -12.26 -8.66
CA GLY A 69 3.44 -13.65 -8.30
C GLY A 69 4.13 -13.79 -6.92
N ILE A 70 4.09 -12.76 -6.09
CA ILE A 70 4.61 -12.83 -4.71
C ILE A 70 3.51 -13.43 -3.83
N LYS A 71 3.66 -14.72 -3.50
CA LYS A 71 2.80 -15.40 -2.53
C LYS A 71 3.32 -15.15 -1.12
N PHE A 72 2.54 -14.48 -0.30
CA PHE A 72 2.78 -14.49 1.15
C PHE A 72 2.28 -15.85 1.65
N GLU A 73 3.21 -16.77 1.91
CA GLU A 73 2.88 -17.99 2.65
C GLU A 73 2.43 -17.60 4.07
N LYS A 74 1.32 -18.20 4.47
CA LYS A 74 0.63 -17.94 5.73
C LYS A 74 1.30 -18.67 6.88
#